data_AF-A0AAP0EXY8-F1
#
_entry.id   AF-A0AAP0EXY8-F1
#
_cell.length_a   1.000
_cell.length_b   1.000
_cell.length_c   1.000
_cell.angle_alpha   90.00
_cell.angle_beta   90.00
_cell.angle_gamma   90.00
#
_symmetry.space_group_name_H-M   'P 1'
#
loop_
_entity.id
_entity.type
_entity.pdbx_description
1 polymer ?
#
loop_
_entity_poly.entity_id
_entity_poly.type
_entity_poly.pdbx_seq_one_letter_code
_entity_poly.pdbx_strand_id
1 'polypeptide(L)'
;MYMHSLSLSCFIFPSFFFVSSWMLKDYRQKHPEVTVLDPPDAIQHVHNRQSMLQGVADLNLSLDCYGKVGVPKQLVIKKDPSSIPDAVAKAGLCLPLVAKPLVVDGSAQSHELSLAFDKSSLSKLEPPLVLQEFVNHGGVLFKVYIVGEAIKVVRRFSLPDVNEQQLLNCAGVFRFPRVSCAAASAEDADLDPLIAELPPRPLLERLAKELRRRLGLRLFNIDMIREHGTRDRFYVIDINYFPGYAKVPEYEHVFTDFLLGLVQSKYKVAW
;
A
#
# COMPACT_ATOMS: atom_id res chain seq x y z
N MET A 1 46.22 -1.51 9.93
CA MET A 1 45.15 -1.50 8.92
C MET A 1 44.01 -0.69 9.52
N TYR A 2 43.85 0.56 9.10
CA TYR A 2 42.89 1.50 9.72
C TYR A 2 41.45 1.03 9.43
N MET A 3 40.72 0.63 10.48
CA MET A 3 39.26 0.58 10.43
C MET A 3 38.77 2.02 10.29
N HIS A 4 38.37 2.41 9.08
CA HIS A 4 37.54 3.60 8.92
C HIS A 4 36.25 3.35 9.70
N SER A 5 36.05 4.11 10.78
CA SER A 5 34.77 4.28 11.44
C SER A 5 33.74 4.72 10.39
N LEU A 6 32.87 3.80 9.98
CA LEU A 6 31.70 4.10 9.16
C LEU A 6 30.68 4.81 10.05
N SER A 7 30.80 6.14 10.14
CA SER A 7 29.77 6.97 10.76
C SER A 7 28.55 7.01 9.85
N LEU A 8 27.52 6.25 10.19
CA LEU A 8 26.25 6.21 9.46
C LEU A 8 25.31 7.23 10.09
N SER A 9 25.23 8.43 9.51
CA SER A 9 24.21 9.41 9.89
C SER A 9 23.07 9.34 8.87
N CYS A 10 22.04 8.56 9.20
CA CYS A 10 20.78 8.52 8.44
C CYS A 10 19.61 8.90 9.34
N PHE A 11 18.74 9.79 8.87
CA PHE A 11 17.45 10.01 9.50
C PHE A 11 16.39 9.26 8.70
N ILE A 12 15.77 8.32 9.38
CA ILE A 12 14.53 7.70 8.95
C ILE A 12 13.41 8.43 9.67
N PHE A 13 12.53 9.08 8.90
CA PHE A 13 11.31 9.66 9.45
C PHE A 13 10.17 8.65 9.29
N PRO A 14 9.76 7.92 10.34
CA PRO A 14 8.41 7.39 10.36
C PRO A 14 7.47 8.59 10.36
N SER A 15 6.40 8.51 9.58
CA SER A 15 5.45 9.57 9.18
C SER A 15 4.77 10.37 10.32
N PHE A 16 5.19 10.20 11.58
CA PHE A 16 4.56 10.76 12.77
C PHE A 16 5.34 11.88 13.46
N PHE A 17 6.54 12.25 13.00
CA PHE A 17 7.21 13.42 13.56
C PHE A 17 7.01 14.63 12.67
N PHE A 18 6.19 15.57 13.16
CA PHE A 18 6.18 16.98 12.76
C PHE A 18 7.54 17.63 13.14
N VAL A 19 8.64 17.13 12.60
CA VAL A 19 9.76 18.03 12.34
C VAL A 19 9.26 18.91 11.22
N SER A 20 8.92 20.15 11.58
CA SER A 20 8.48 21.16 10.63
C SER A 20 9.36 21.11 9.37
N SER A 21 8.75 21.09 8.18
CA SER A 21 9.47 20.90 6.90
C SER A 21 10.68 21.83 6.74
N TRP A 22 10.62 23.03 7.33
CA TRP A 22 11.71 23.99 7.34
C TRP A 22 12.92 23.56 8.19
N MET A 23 12.70 22.92 9.34
CA MET A 23 13.79 22.44 10.22
C MET A 23 14.56 21.29 9.56
N LEU A 24 13.86 20.37 8.88
CA LEU A 24 14.51 19.31 8.12
C LEU A 24 15.28 19.86 6.91
N LYS A 25 14.75 20.88 6.23
CA LYS A 25 15.45 21.57 5.14
C LYS A 25 16.71 22.29 5.64
N ASP A 26 16.62 23.04 6.73
CA ASP A 26 17.75 23.74 7.36
C ASP A 26 18.83 22.74 7.83
N TYR A 27 18.41 21.64 8.47
CA TYR A 27 19.34 20.59 8.88
C TYR A 27 20.06 19.95 7.68
N ARG A 28 19.34 19.65 6.59
CA ARG A 28 19.95 19.11 5.36
C ARG A 28 20.94 20.08 4.70
N GLN A 29 20.68 21.38 4.77
CA GLN A 29 21.61 22.39 4.26
C GLN A 29 22.90 22.44 5.08
N LYS A 30 22.79 22.27 6.40
CA LYS A 30 23.94 22.24 7.32
C LYS A 30 24.71 20.92 7.31
N HIS A 31 24.02 19.82 6.97
CA HIS A 31 24.54 18.45 7.03
C HIS A 31 24.30 17.67 5.72
N PRO A 32 24.97 18.04 4.60
CA PRO A 32 24.82 17.35 3.32
C PRO A 32 25.32 15.90 3.33
N GLU A 33 26.18 15.53 4.28
CA GLU A 33 26.67 14.17 4.51
C GLU A 33 25.56 13.22 4.97
N VAL A 34 24.53 13.75 5.62
CA VAL A 34 23.43 12.97 6.21
C VAL A 34 22.44 12.56 5.12
N THR A 35 22.18 11.26 5.02
CA THR A 35 21.14 10.74 4.11
C THR A 35 19.76 10.91 4.75
N VAL A 36 18.83 11.57 4.07
CA VAL A 36 17.41 11.58 4.44
C VAL A 36 16.69 10.50 3.65
N LEU A 37 16.04 9.59 4.37
CA LEU A 37 15.40 8.42 3.78
C LEU A 37 13.99 8.22 4.37
N ASP A 38 12.92 8.25 3.59
CA ASP A 38 12.83 8.72 2.19
C ASP A 38 12.70 10.26 2.13
N PRO A 39 12.90 10.90 0.96
CA PRO A 39 12.70 12.34 0.82
C PRO A 39 11.27 12.78 1.19
N PRO A 40 11.09 13.86 1.98
CA PRO A 40 9.76 14.30 2.42
C PRO A 40 8.75 14.58 1.30
N ASP A 41 9.23 15.10 0.17
CA ASP A 41 8.45 15.33 -1.05
C ASP A 41 7.94 14.01 -1.66
N ALA A 42 8.77 12.97 -1.67
CA ALA A 42 8.37 11.63 -2.11
C ALA A 42 7.28 11.03 -1.21
N ILE A 43 7.38 11.23 0.09
CA ILE A 43 6.41 10.72 1.09
C ILE A 43 5.01 11.34 0.88
N GLN A 44 4.93 12.58 0.41
CA GLN A 44 3.64 13.25 0.13
C GLN A 44 2.78 12.49 -0.89
N HIS A 45 3.38 11.77 -1.83
CA HIS A 45 2.66 11.04 -2.86
C HIS A 45 1.77 9.92 -2.30
N VAL A 46 2.11 9.35 -1.14
CA VAL A 46 1.36 8.26 -0.51
C VAL A 46 0.44 8.72 0.62
N HIS A 47 0.36 10.02 0.91
CA HIS A 47 -0.61 10.55 1.88
C HIS A 47 -2.01 10.77 1.30
N ASN A 48 -2.16 10.63 -0.02
CA ASN A 48 -3.44 10.75 -0.71
C ASN A 48 -3.70 9.49 -1.54
N ARG A 49 -4.80 8.79 -1.25
CA ARG A 49 -5.13 7.51 -1.90
C ARG A 49 -5.33 7.63 -3.42
N GLN A 50 -5.70 8.82 -3.93
CA GLN A 50 -5.80 9.07 -5.36
C GLN A 50 -4.41 9.02 -6.02
N SER A 51 -3.45 9.78 -5.52
CA SER A 51 -2.09 9.81 -6.10
C SER A 51 -1.31 8.52 -5.81
N MET A 52 -1.55 7.92 -4.66
CA MET A 52 -0.87 6.70 -4.19
C MET A 52 -0.96 5.56 -5.21
N LEU A 53 -2.17 5.28 -5.72
CA LEU A 53 -2.40 4.17 -6.64
C LEU A 53 -2.25 4.57 -8.11
N GLN A 54 -2.15 5.87 -8.42
CA GLN A 54 -1.91 6.34 -9.79
C GLN A 54 -0.60 5.77 -10.35
N GLY A 55 0.44 5.70 -9.51
CA GLY A 55 1.73 5.11 -9.89
C GLY A 55 1.64 3.64 -10.30
N VAL A 56 0.63 2.90 -9.83
CA VAL A 56 0.32 1.52 -10.25
C VAL A 56 -0.60 1.52 -11.47
N ALA A 57 -1.62 2.38 -11.51
CA ALA A 57 -2.57 2.46 -12.63
C ALA A 57 -1.89 2.85 -13.95
N ASP A 58 -0.84 3.67 -13.89
CA ASP A 58 -0.02 4.06 -15.05
C ASP A 58 0.99 2.99 -15.46
N LEU A 59 1.07 1.88 -14.73
CA LEU A 59 1.88 0.73 -15.12
C LEU A 59 1.10 -0.08 -16.14
N ASN A 60 1.54 -0.03 -17.38
CA ASN A 60 1.13 -1.02 -18.37
C ASN A 60 1.99 -2.29 -18.21
N LEU A 61 1.96 -2.91 -17.03
CA LEU A 61 2.66 -4.15 -16.74
C LEU A 61 1.75 -5.34 -17.09
N SER A 62 1.52 -5.59 -18.38
CA SER A 62 1.27 -6.95 -18.82
C SER A 62 2.61 -7.68 -18.81
N LEU A 63 2.90 -8.37 -17.70
CA LEU A 63 4.07 -9.21 -17.64
C LEU A 63 3.66 -10.55 -18.22
N ASP A 64 3.82 -10.67 -19.54
CA ASP A 64 3.33 -11.78 -20.37
C ASP A 64 3.75 -13.18 -19.86
N CYS A 65 4.68 -13.25 -18.89
CA CYS A 65 5.16 -14.49 -18.29
C CYS A 65 4.81 -14.70 -16.80
N TYR A 66 4.39 -13.65 -16.07
CA TYR A 66 4.27 -13.71 -14.58
C TYR A 66 2.93 -13.20 -14.03
N GLY A 67 2.04 -12.72 -14.88
CA GLY A 67 0.72 -12.23 -14.52
C GLY A 67 0.53 -10.73 -14.71
N LYS A 68 -0.66 -10.25 -14.37
CA LYS A 68 -1.11 -8.86 -14.52
C LYS A 68 -1.28 -8.24 -13.16
N VAL A 69 -0.77 -7.01 -13.01
CA VAL A 69 -0.99 -6.19 -11.82
C VAL A 69 -1.80 -4.98 -12.22
N GLY A 70 -2.89 -4.72 -11.50
CA GLY A 70 -3.72 -3.53 -11.69
C GLY A 70 -4.11 -2.88 -10.38
N VAL A 71 -5.01 -1.92 -10.50
CA VAL A 71 -5.73 -1.31 -9.37
C VAL A 71 -7.22 -1.53 -9.63
N PRO A 72 -8.03 -1.92 -8.64
CA PRO A 72 -9.46 -2.02 -8.84
C PRO A 72 -10.03 -0.64 -9.21
N LYS A 73 -11.10 -0.63 -10.01
CA LYS A 73 -11.70 0.64 -10.44
C LYS A 73 -12.09 1.47 -9.22
N GLN A 74 -11.78 2.76 -9.28
CA GLN A 74 -11.99 3.63 -8.13
C GLN A 74 -12.43 5.04 -8.54
N LEU A 75 -13.11 5.72 -7.62
CA LEU A 75 -13.66 7.04 -7.78
C LEU A 75 -13.43 7.87 -6.51
N VAL A 76 -12.96 9.11 -6.68
CA VAL A 76 -12.78 10.05 -5.57
C VAL A 76 -14.03 10.92 -5.40
N ILE A 77 -14.57 10.94 -4.20
CA ILE A 77 -15.67 11.83 -3.81
C ILE A 77 -15.14 12.85 -2.81
N LYS A 78 -15.24 14.15 -3.13
CA LYS A 78 -14.62 15.20 -2.33
C LYS A 78 -15.55 15.87 -1.32
N LYS A 79 -16.85 16.02 -1.62
CA LYS A 79 -17.73 16.91 -0.87
C LYS A 79 -19.13 16.36 -0.62
N ASP A 80 -19.96 16.27 -1.65
CA ASP A 80 -21.41 16.06 -1.48
C ASP A 80 -21.78 14.56 -1.43
N PRO A 81 -22.24 14.04 -0.27
CA PRO A 81 -22.69 12.65 -0.12
C PRO A 81 -23.88 12.30 -1.02
N SER A 82 -24.78 13.25 -1.27
CA SER A 82 -26.00 13.01 -2.05
C SER A 82 -25.71 12.74 -3.52
N SER A 83 -24.58 13.25 -4.03
CA SER A 83 -24.11 13.05 -5.40
C SER A 83 -23.45 11.68 -5.64
N ILE A 84 -23.15 10.92 -4.57
CA ILE A 84 -22.35 9.69 -4.66
C ILE A 84 -23.01 8.64 -5.58
N PRO A 85 -24.32 8.31 -5.44
CA PRO A 85 -24.95 7.28 -6.26
C PRO A 85 -24.85 7.59 -7.77
N ASP A 86 -25.11 8.83 -8.17
CA ASP A 86 -25.04 9.28 -9.56
C ASP A 86 -23.61 9.28 -10.08
N ALA A 87 -22.65 9.73 -9.26
CA ALA A 87 -21.24 9.71 -9.61
C ALA A 87 -20.73 8.28 -9.83
N VAL A 88 -21.13 7.33 -8.97
CA VAL A 88 -20.83 5.89 -9.09
C VAL A 88 -21.44 5.31 -10.36
N ALA A 89 -22.71 5.61 -10.64
CA ALA A 89 -23.39 5.15 -11.85
C ALA A 89 -22.73 5.69 -13.12
N LYS A 90 -22.40 6.99 -13.15
CA LYS A 90 -21.72 7.63 -14.28
C LYS A 90 -20.31 7.10 -14.50
N ALA A 91 -19.59 6.81 -13.43
CA ALA A 91 -18.28 6.18 -13.51
C ALA A 91 -18.36 4.69 -13.86
N GLY A 92 -19.55 4.07 -13.75
CA GLY A 92 -19.78 2.65 -14.03
C GLY A 92 -19.06 1.74 -13.05
N LEU A 93 -19.05 2.07 -11.76
CA LEU A 93 -18.49 1.22 -10.71
C LEU A 93 -19.49 0.13 -10.31
N CYS A 94 -18.99 -1.09 -10.08
CA CYS A 94 -19.76 -2.25 -9.65
C CYS A 94 -19.77 -2.41 -8.12
N LEU A 95 -20.92 -2.80 -7.56
CA LEU A 95 -21.04 -3.12 -6.14
C LEU A 95 -20.52 -4.55 -5.85
N PRO A 96 -20.00 -4.83 -4.64
CA PRO A 96 -19.91 -3.90 -3.52
C PRO A 96 -18.68 -2.97 -3.62
N LEU A 97 -18.76 -1.81 -2.96
CA LEU A 97 -17.71 -0.79 -2.98
C LEU A 97 -17.05 -0.63 -1.61
N VAL A 98 -15.73 -0.72 -1.58
CA VAL A 98 -14.92 -0.35 -0.42
C VAL A 98 -14.77 1.17 -0.38
N ALA A 99 -15.31 1.79 0.65
CA ALA A 99 -15.12 3.21 0.95
C ALA A 99 -13.95 3.38 1.92
N LYS A 100 -13.01 4.26 1.56
CA LYS A 100 -11.82 4.59 2.35
C LYS A 100 -11.70 6.11 2.47
N PRO A 101 -11.31 6.69 3.62
CA PRO A 101 -10.98 8.11 3.72
C PRO A 101 -9.93 8.51 2.66
N LEU A 102 -10.07 9.68 2.05
CA LEU A 102 -9.17 10.12 0.98
C LEU A 102 -7.76 10.42 1.51
N VAL A 103 -7.70 11.02 2.69
CA VAL A 103 -6.46 11.47 3.34
C VAL A 103 -5.97 10.40 4.31
N VAL A 104 -4.67 10.11 4.25
CA VAL A 104 -3.98 9.20 5.16
C VAL A 104 -3.08 10.04 6.07
N ASP A 105 -3.63 10.49 7.19
CA ASP A 105 -2.95 11.35 8.18
C ASP A 105 -2.44 10.57 9.42
N GLY A 106 -2.69 9.25 9.46
CA GLY A 106 -2.26 8.38 10.55
C GLY A 106 -3.18 8.42 11.78
N SER A 107 -4.27 9.19 11.74
CA SER A 107 -5.31 9.16 12.77
C SER A 107 -6.06 7.82 12.77
N ALA A 108 -6.70 7.46 13.88
CA ALA A 108 -7.55 6.26 13.90
C ALA A 108 -8.69 6.33 12.86
N GLN A 109 -9.16 7.54 12.53
CA GLN A 109 -10.21 7.80 11.55
C GLN A 109 -9.75 7.62 10.10
N SER A 110 -8.46 7.84 9.76
CA SER A 110 -7.96 7.67 8.38
C SER A 110 -7.92 6.22 7.88
N HIS A 111 -8.23 5.26 8.75
CA HIS A 111 -8.22 3.83 8.45
C HIS A 111 -9.56 3.12 8.71
N GLU A 112 -10.63 3.87 8.97
CA GLU A 112 -11.97 3.28 8.95
C GLU A 112 -12.30 2.85 7.51
N LEU A 113 -12.71 1.59 7.36
CA LEU A 113 -13.10 1.04 6.06
C LEU A 113 -14.58 0.71 6.13
N SER A 114 -15.30 1.00 5.06
CA SER A 114 -16.70 0.58 4.94
C SER A 114 -16.93 -0.18 3.64
N LEU A 115 -17.81 -1.18 3.65
CA LEU A 115 -18.24 -1.89 2.46
C LEU A 115 -19.71 -1.54 2.20
N ALA A 116 -19.98 -0.92 1.05
CA ALA A 116 -21.31 -0.54 0.60
C ALA A 116 -21.84 -1.58 -0.39
N PHE A 117 -23.00 -2.15 -0.11
CA PHE A 117 -23.58 -3.24 -0.91
C PHE A 117 -24.67 -2.79 -1.88
N ASP A 118 -25.25 -1.62 -1.66
CA ASP A 118 -26.36 -1.11 -2.47
C ASP A 118 -26.21 0.37 -2.79
N LYS A 119 -26.89 0.82 -3.86
CA LYS A 119 -26.80 2.21 -4.32
C LYS A 119 -27.47 3.20 -3.37
N SER A 120 -28.52 2.80 -2.67
CA SER A 120 -29.29 3.71 -1.80
C SER A 120 -28.49 4.13 -0.56
N SER A 121 -27.64 3.25 -0.07
CA SER A 121 -26.82 3.47 1.12
C SER A 121 -25.52 4.25 0.84
N LEU A 122 -25.13 4.42 -0.42
CA LEU A 122 -23.94 5.21 -0.80
C LEU A 122 -24.01 6.67 -0.31
N SER A 123 -25.21 7.24 -0.24
CA SER A 123 -25.43 8.61 0.26
C SER A 123 -25.15 8.78 1.77
N LYS A 124 -25.01 7.67 2.50
CA LYS A 124 -24.69 7.65 3.94
C LYS A 124 -23.19 7.72 4.22
N LEU A 125 -22.35 7.65 3.18
CA LEU A 125 -20.90 7.75 3.31
C LEU A 125 -20.47 9.21 3.49
N GLU A 126 -19.36 9.42 4.19
CA GLU A 126 -18.87 10.76 4.53
C GLU A 126 -17.59 11.11 3.75
N PRO A 127 -17.67 12.01 2.74
CA PRO A 127 -16.51 12.53 2.04
C PRO A 127 -15.60 13.40 2.95
N PRO A 128 -14.31 13.58 2.62
CA PRO A 128 -13.65 13.13 1.41
C PRO A 128 -13.23 11.65 1.47
N LEU A 129 -13.59 10.88 0.44
CA LEU A 129 -13.34 9.44 0.38
C LEU A 129 -12.97 8.96 -1.03
N VAL A 130 -12.44 7.74 -1.09
CA VAL A 130 -12.26 6.94 -2.29
C VAL A 130 -13.22 5.76 -2.21
N LEU A 131 -14.01 5.56 -3.27
CA LEU A 131 -14.76 4.33 -3.51
C LEU A 131 -13.94 3.45 -4.45
N GLN A 132 -13.71 2.21 -4.07
CA GLN A 132 -12.95 1.23 -4.85
C GLN A 132 -13.78 -0.04 -4.98
N GLU A 133 -13.82 -0.64 -6.16
CA GLU A 133 -14.50 -1.92 -6.37
C GLU A 133 -13.93 -3.01 -5.46
N PHE A 134 -14.81 -3.76 -4.82
CA PHE A 134 -14.43 -4.95 -4.07
C PHE A 134 -14.16 -6.09 -5.04
N VAL A 135 -12.97 -6.68 -4.95
CA VAL A 135 -12.58 -7.85 -5.72
C VAL A 135 -12.55 -9.03 -4.77
N ASN A 136 -13.31 -10.09 -5.05
CA ASN A 136 -13.20 -11.35 -4.32
C ASN A 136 -11.77 -11.89 -4.45
N HIS A 137 -11.17 -12.30 -3.34
CA HIS A 137 -9.76 -12.66 -3.23
C HIS A 137 -9.48 -13.79 -2.23
N GLY A 138 -10.50 -14.57 -1.87
CA GLY A 138 -10.36 -15.72 -0.99
C GLY A 138 -10.04 -15.36 0.46
N GLY A 139 -10.26 -14.11 0.86
CA GLY A 139 -9.97 -13.63 2.22
C GLY A 139 -8.48 -13.57 2.56
N VAL A 140 -7.58 -13.51 1.58
CA VAL A 140 -6.13 -13.44 1.80
C VAL A 140 -5.52 -12.19 1.18
N LEU A 141 -4.75 -11.45 1.99
CA LEU A 141 -3.97 -10.28 1.59
C LEU A 141 -2.47 -10.62 1.62
N PHE A 142 -1.77 -10.30 0.55
CA PHE A 142 -0.31 -10.33 0.46
C PHE A 142 0.26 -8.96 0.79
N LYS A 143 0.88 -8.85 1.97
CA LYS A 143 1.59 -7.66 2.39
C LYS A 143 3.04 -7.74 1.91
N VAL A 144 3.34 -7.02 0.82
CA VAL A 144 4.65 -7.03 0.16
C VAL A 144 5.49 -5.87 0.69
N TYR A 145 6.44 -6.18 1.58
CA TYR A 145 7.38 -5.22 2.14
C TYR A 145 8.57 -5.01 1.21
N ILE A 146 8.89 -3.75 0.96
CA ILE A 146 9.99 -3.31 0.11
C ILE A 146 10.95 -2.50 0.98
N VAL A 147 12.19 -2.98 1.03
CA VAL A 147 13.31 -2.34 1.76
C VAL A 147 14.48 -2.22 0.79
N GLY A 148 14.53 -1.10 0.07
CA GLY A 148 15.48 -0.93 -1.03
C GLY A 148 15.22 -1.93 -2.16
N GLU A 149 16.15 -2.86 -2.40
CA GLU A 149 15.98 -3.94 -3.39
C GLU A 149 15.36 -5.20 -2.76
N ALA A 150 15.34 -5.31 -1.43
CA ALA A 150 14.83 -6.49 -0.75
C ALA A 150 13.30 -6.50 -0.74
N ILE A 151 12.74 -7.70 -0.96
CA ILE A 151 11.30 -7.95 -0.96
C ILE A 151 11.00 -9.07 0.03
N LYS A 152 10.07 -8.83 0.95
CA LYS A 152 9.52 -9.84 1.86
C LYS A 152 8.00 -9.81 1.77
N VAL A 153 7.37 -10.96 1.66
CA VAL A 153 5.91 -11.08 1.55
C VAL A 153 5.38 -11.75 2.80
N VAL A 154 4.31 -11.20 3.36
CA VAL A 154 3.59 -11.80 4.50
C VAL A 154 2.10 -11.92 4.16
N ARG A 155 1.52 -13.08 4.42
CA ARG A 155 0.09 -13.38 4.29
C ARG A 155 -0.68 -12.88 5.49
N ARG A 156 -1.84 -12.28 5.23
CA ARG A 156 -2.79 -11.82 6.23
C ARG A 156 -4.18 -12.28 5.86
N PHE A 157 -5.00 -12.55 6.85
CA PHE A 157 -6.44 -12.60 6.60
C PHE A 157 -6.95 -11.24 6.10
N SER A 158 -8.00 -11.27 5.32
CA SER A 158 -8.64 -10.10 4.72
C SER A 158 -10.16 -10.25 4.81
N LEU A 159 -10.89 -9.33 4.20
CA LEU A 159 -12.34 -9.46 4.07
C LEU A 159 -12.69 -10.74 3.31
N PRO A 160 -13.65 -11.55 3.80
CA PRO A 160 -14.10 -12.73 3.09
C PRO A 160 -14.77 -12.33 1.77
N ASP A 161 -14.86 -13.29 0.85
CA ASP A 161 -15.53 -13.08 -0.42
C ASP A 161 -17.03 -12.80 -0.22
N VAL A 162 -17.55 -11.96 -1.12
CA VAL A 162 -18.96 -11.64 -1.18
C VAL A 162 -19.61 -12.48 -2.27
N ASN A 163 -20.65 -13.23 -1.91
CA ASN A 163 -21.45 -14.00 -2.87
C ASN A 163 -22.70 -13.23 -3.36
N GLU A 164 -23.31 -13.70 -4.44
CA GLU A 164 -24.50 -13.07 -5.03
C GLU A 164 -25.69 -13.01 -4.05
N GLN A 165 -25.84 -14.00 -3.18
CA GLN A 165 -26.91 -14.01 -2.17
C GLN A 165 -26.71 -12.92 -1.12
N GLN A 166 -25.46 -12.66 -0.70
CA GLN A 166 -25.12 -11.55 0.19
C GLN A 166 -25.34 -10.21 -0.53
N LEU A 167 -25.04 -10.10 -1.82
CA LEU A 167 -25.37 -8.89 -2.60
C LEU A 167 -26.88 -8.62 -2.66
N LEU A 168 -27.69 -9.67 -2.72
CA LEU A 168 -29.16 -9.56 -2.73
C LEU A 168 -29.76 -9.30 -1.34
N ASN A 169 -29.15 -9.85 -0.29
CA ASN A 169 -29.71 -9.84 1.07
C ASN A 169 -29.08 -8.79 2.00
N CYS A 170 -27.87 -8.31 1.71
CA CYS A 170 -27.20 -7.28 2.49
C CYS A 170 -27.53 -5.90 1.92
N ALA A 171 -28.40 -5.18 2.62
CA ALA A 171 -28.63 -3.76 2.38
C ALA A 171 -27.83 -2.93 3.38
N GLY A 172 -27.14 -1.90 2.90
CA GLY A 172 -26.48 -0.89 3.71
C GLY A 172 -24.97 -0.79 3.53
N VAL A 173 -24.38 -0.03 4.45
CA VAL A 173 -22.96 0.19 4.59
C VAL A 173 -22.48 -0.50 5.87
N PHE A 174 -21.54 -1.42 5.74
CA PHE A 174 -20.95 -2.13 6.87
C PHE A 174 -19.59 -1.53 7.18
N ARG A 175 -19.43 -1.00 8.40
CA ARG A 175 -18.17 -0.44 8.89
C ARG A 175 -17.30 -1.53 9.50
N PHE A 176 -16.02 -1.53 9.15
CA PHE A 176 -15.01 -2.41 9.72
C PHE A 176 -13.96 -1.57 10.46
N PRO A 177 -13.74 -1.81 11.77
CA PRO A 177 -12.59 -1.23 12.44
C PRO A 177 -11.33 -1.88 11.88
N ARG A 178 -10.57 -1.14 11.06
CA ARG A 178 -9.26 -1.53 10.47
C ARG A 178 -9.10 -3.04 10.17
N VAL A 179 -9.55 -3.46 8.99
CA VAL A 179 -9.35 -4.84 8.51
C VAL A 179 -7.87 -5.25 8.56
N SER A 180 -6.93 -4.31 8.38
CA SER A 180 -5.49 -4.58 8.30
C SER A 180 -4.68 -4.41 9.61
N CYS A 181 -5.25 -3.88 10.70
CA CYS A 181 -4.56 -3.89 12.01
C CYS A 181 -4.86 -5.16 12.82
N ALA A 182 -6.02 -5.79 12.60
CA ALA A 182 -6.49 -6.93 13.38
C ALA A 182 -6.49 -8.26 12.63
N ALA A 183 -6.23 -8.29 11.31
CA ALA A 183 -6.06 -9.54 10.61
C ALA A 183 -4.86 -10.31 11.17
N ALA A 184 -5.16 -11.45 11.79
CA ALA A 184 -4.16 -12.39 12.27
C ALA A 184 -3.21 -12.76 11.12
N SER A 185 -1.97 -13.10 11.49
CA SER A 185 -1.05 -13.71 10.53
C SER A 185 -1.73 -14.92 9.90
N ALA A 186 -1.60 -15.08 8.58
CA ALA A 186 -2.10 -16.23 7.86
C ALA A 186 -0.95 -17.12 7.35
N GLU A 187 0.27 -16.92 7.86
CA GLU A 187 1.44 -17.72 7.45
C GLU A 187 1.31 -19.20 7.82
N ASP A 188 0.79 -19.48 9.02
CA ASP A 188 0.64 -20.83 9.57
C ASP A 188 -0.79 -21.38 9.38
N ALA A 189 -1.64 -20.66 8.65
CA ALA A 189 -3.01 -21.08 8.40
C ALA A 189 -3.05 -22.14 7.29
N ASP A 190 -3.87 -23.19 7.51
CA ASP A 190 -4.18 -24.17 6.48
C ASP A 190 -5.17 -23.54 5.48
N LEU A 191 -4.62 -23.01 4.40
CA LEU A 191 -5.34 -22.30 3.35
C LEU A 191 -5.20 -23.07 2.03
N ASP A 192 -6.22 -22.98 1.19
CA ASP A 192 -6.16 -23.54 -0.17
C ASP A 192 -4.91 -22.99 -0.90
N PRO A 193 -4.01 -23.87 -1.39
CA PRO A 193 -2.82 -23.45 -2.12
C PRO A 193 -3.13 -22.53 -3.31
N LEU A 194 -4.29 -22.68 -3.97
CA LEU A 194 -4.70 -21.83 -5.08
C LEU A 194 -4.93 -20.37 -4.65
N ILE A 195 -5.32 -20.16 -3.39
CA ILE A 195 -5.57 -18.84 -2.78
C ILE A 195 -4.30 -18.31 -2.12
N ALA A 196 -3.56 -19.16 -1.42
CA ALA A 196 -2.47 -18.75 -0.53
C ALA A 196 -1.08 -18.75 -1.18
N GLU A 197 -0.94 -19.26 -2.40
CA GLU A 197 0.32 -19.18 -3.15
C GLU A 197 0.80 -17.73 -3.26
N LEU A 198 2.08 -17.50 -2.98
CA LEU A 198 2.66 -16.17 -3.04
C LEU A 198 2.69 -15.64 -4.48
N PRO A 199 2.53 -14.32 -4.69
CA PRO A 199 2.74 -13.73 -6.00
C PRO A 199 4.15 -14.05 -6.53
N PRO A 200 4.33 -14.32 -7.83
CA PRO A 200 5.62 -14.70 -8.39
C PRO A 200 6.71 -13.67 -8.07
N ARG A 201 7.86 -14.13 -7.56
CA ARG A 201 8.96 -13.22 -7.21
C ARG A 201 9.41 -12.29 -8.34
N PRO A 202 9.54 -12.74 -9.61
CA PRO A 202 9.89 -11.85 -10.72
C PRO A 202 8.85 -10.74 -10.99
N LEU A 203 7.57 -11.02 -10.72
CA LEU A 203 6.48 -10.02 -10.78
C LEU A 203 6.72 -8.93 -9.73
N LEU A 204 6.98 -9.34 -8.49
CA LEU A 204 7.21 -8.43 -7.38
C LEU A 204 8.47 -7.60 -7.54
N GLU A 205 9.56 -8.19 -8.04
CA GLU A 205 10.82 -7.48 -8.30
C GLU A 205 10.65 -6.35 -9.31
N ARG A 206 9.92 -6.60 -10.40
CA ARG A 206 9.63 -5.58 -11.41
C ARG A 206 8.67 -4.51 -10.90
N LEU A 207 7.61 -4.92 -10.20
CA LEU A 207 6.64 -4.00 -9.60
C LEU A 207 7.32 -3.08 -8.58
N ALA A 208 8.10 -3.65 -7.66
CA ALA A 208 8.82 -2.90 -6.64
C ALA A 208 9.83 -1.93 -7.27
N LYS A 209 10.56 -2.34 -8.31
CA LYS A 209 11.48 -1.47 -9.04
C LYS A 209 10.77 -0.26 -9.65
N GLU A 210 9.66 -0.48 -10.36
CA GLU A 210 8.92 0.62 -10.99
C GLU A 210 8.27 1.55 -9.96
N LEU A 211 7.71 1.00 -8.88
CA LEU A 211 7.11 1.82 -7.83
C LEU A 211 8.15 2.64 -7.06
N ARG A 212 9.33 2.09 -6.77
CA ARG A 212 10.43 2.88 -6.19
C ARG A 212 10.82 4.05 -7.09
N ARG A 213 10.92 3.81 -8.40
CA ARG A 213 11.27 4.86 -9.38
C ARG A 213 10.20 5.95 -9.46
N ARG A 214 8.92 5.57 -9.45
CA ARG A 214 7.79 6.50 -9.61
C ARG A 214 7.45 7.26 -8.34
N LEU A 215 7.48 6.58 -7.19
CA LEU A 215 7.15 7.18 -5.89
C LEU A 215 8.35 7.89 -5.27
N GLY A 216 9.57 7.58 -5.69
CA GLY A 216 10.79 8.07 -5.05
C GLY A 216 11.03 7.47 -3.65
N LEU A 217 10.30 6.43 -3.30
CA LEU A 217 10.37 5.75 -2.01
C LEU A 217 11.27 4.52 -2.08
N ARG A 218 11.84 4.14 -0.93
CA ARG A 218 12.66 2.94 -0.74
C ARG A 218 12.11 2.06 0.36
N LEU A 219 11.35 2.64 1.30
CA LEU A 219 10.80 1.96 2.46
C LEU A 219 9.28 2.07 2.47
N PHE A 220 8.61 1.05 1.93
CA PHE A 220 7.16 1.00 1.91
C PHE A 220 6.70 -0.46 1.85
N ASN A 221 5.41 -0.68 2.09
CA ASN A 221 4.78 -1.92 1.67
C ASN A 221 3.61 -1.66 0.73
N ILE A 222 3.29 -2.70 -0.02
CA ILE A 222 2.11 -2.78 -0.87
C ILE A 222 1.16 -3.79 -0.24
N ASP A 223 -0.11 -3.43 -0.15
CA ASP A 223 -1.18 -4.35 0.18
C ASP A 223 -1.75 -4.87 -1.15
N MET A 224 -1.53 -6.15 -1.45
CA MET A 224 -1.86 -6.80 -2.72
C MET A 224 -2.84 -7.97 -2.51
N ILE A 225 -3.83 -8.09 -3.38
CA ILE A 225 -4.77 -9.22 -3.42
C ILE A 225 -4.69 -9.95 -4.77
N ARG A 226 -5.06 -11.23 -4.79
CA ARG A 226 -5.21 -12.04 -6.00
C ARG A 226 -6.70 -12.22 -6.28
N GLU A 227 -7.15 -12.00 -7.52
CA GLU A 227 -8.55 -12.21 -7.88
C GLU A 227 -8.93 -13.69 -7.73
N HIS A 228 -9.97 -13.98 -6.95
CA HIS A 228 -10.44 -15.33 -6.69
C HIS A 228 -10.73 -16.05 -8.01
N GLY A 229 -10.28 -17.29 -8.14
CA GLY A 229 -10.49 -18.12 -9.31
C GLY A 229 -9.49 -17.84 -10.44
N THR A 230 -8.58 -16.88 -10.24
CA THR A 230 -7.47 -16.62 -11.14
C THR A 230 -6.15 -16.99 -10.48
N ARG A 231 -5.14 -17.29 -11.29
CA ARG A 231 -3.78 -17.53 -10.81
C ARG A 231 -2.86 -16.33 -11.00
N ASP A 232 -3.17 -15.47 -11.94
CA ASP A 232 -2.24 -14.51 -12.51
C ASP A 232 -2.75 -13.06 -12.47
N ARG A 233 -3.92 -12.78 -11.89
CA ARG A 233 -4.44 -11.41 -11.75
C ARG A 233 -4.33 -10.91 -10.33
N PHE A 234 -3.53 -9.86 -10.17
CA PHE A 234 -3.24 -9.23 -8.90
C PHE A 234 -3.69 -7.78 -8.90
N TYR A 235 -4.14 -7.31 -7.75
CA TYR A 235 -4.54 -5.92 -7.56
C TYR A 235 -3.81 -5.32 -6.37
N VAL A 236 -3.26 -4.12 -6.56
CA VAL A 236 -2.75 -3.30 -5.47
C VAL A 236 -3.89 -2.45 -4.93
N ILE A 237 -4.14 -2.55 -3.63
CA ILE A 237 -5.27 -1.87 -2.97
C ILE A 237 -4.84 -0.77 -2.00
N ASP A 238 -3.59 -0.76 -1.56
CA ASP A 238 -3.01 0.27 -0.68
C ASP A 238 -1.47 0.25 -0.77
N ILE A 239 -0.82 1.39 -0.52
CA ILE A 239 0.63 1.53 -0.38
C ILE A 239 0.89 2.34 0.89
N ASN A 240 1.66 1.79 1.83
CA ASN A 240 1.96 2.48 3.08
C ASN A 240 3.46 2.77 3.15
N TYR A 241 3.81 4.03 3.40
CA TYR A 241 5.19 4.43 3.68
C TYR A 241 5.60 3.99 5.09
N PHE A 242 6.82 3.45 5.18
CA PHE A 242 7.45 3.00 6.42
C PHE A 242 6.48 2.28 7.40
N PRO A 243 5.91 1.13 7.00
CA PRO A 243 4.98 0.38 7.83
C PRO A 243 5.67 -0.25 9.04
N GLY A 244 4.90 -0.89 9.93
CA GLY A 244 5.46 -1.71 10.99
C GLY A 244 6.13 -2.98 10.43
N TYR A 245 7.45 -3.12 10.62
CA TYR A 245 8.23 -4.28 10.16
C TYR A 245 8.39 -5.39 11.22
N ALA A 246 7.90 -5.20 12.44
CA ALA A 246 8.07 -6.15 13.55
C ALA A 246 7.53 -7.57 13.28
N LYS A 247 6.65 -7.73 12.27
CA LYS A 247 6.09 -9.04 11.87
C LYS A 247 6.72 -9.57 10.58
N VAL A 248 7.81 -8.97 10.10
CA VAL A 248 8.58 -9.40 8.93
C VAL A 248 9.74 -10.27 9.42
N PRO A 249 9.85 -11.53 8.97
CA PRO A 249 10.96 -12.38 9.34
C PRO A 249 12.31 -11.75 8.95
N GLU A 250 13.26 -11.77 9.89
CA GLU A 250 14.63 -11.28 9.70
C GLU A 250 14.72 -9.79 9.31
N TYR A 251 13.75 -8.97 9.72
CA TYR A 251 13.72 -7.56 9.33
C TYR A 251 14.99 -6.82 9.77
N GLU A 252 15.61 -7.20 10.89
CA GLU A 252 16.85 -6.60 11.38
C GLU A 252 17.99 -6.75 10.36
N HIS A 253 18.15 -7.95 9.80
CA HIS A 253 19.17 -8.24 8.79
C HIS A 253 18.86 -7.49 7.49
N VAL A 254 17.61 -7.54 7.04
CA VAL A 254 17.16 -6.84 5.82
C VAL A 254 17.44 -5.33 5.91
N PHE A 255 17.13 -4.70 7.05
CA PHE A 255 17.40 -3.28 7.27
C PHE A 255 18.88 -2.97 7.36
N THR A 256 19.64 -3.81 8.08
CA THR A 256 21.09 -3.62 8.23
C THR A 256 21.79 -3.67 6.88
N ASP A 257 21.51 -4.69 6.06
CA ASP A 257 22.07 -4.84 4.72
C ASP A 257 21.70 -3.67 3.81
N PHE A 258 20.44 -3.22 3.90
CA PHE A 258 19.97 -2.07 3.14
C PHE A 258 20.70 -0.78 3.51
N LEU A 259 20.85 -0.49 4.81
CA LEU A 259 21.57 0.70 5.28
C LEU A 259 23.06 0.66 4.92
N LEU A 260 23.70 -0.51 5.04
CA LEU A 260 25.08 -0.71 4.60
C LEU A 260 25.24 -0.48 3.10
N GLY A 261 24.27 -0.95 2.29
CA GLY A 261 24.24 -0.72 0.85
C GLY A 261 24.15 0.76 0.47
N LEU A 262 23.39 1.56 1.23
CA LEU A 262 23.32 3.01 1.02
C LEU A 262 24.69 3.67 1.19
N VAL A 263 25.43 3.30 2.23
CA VAL A 263 26.79 3.81 2.49
C VAL A 263 27.73 3.47 1.35
N GLN A 264 27.75 2.21 0.92
CA GLN A 264 28.65 1.77 -0.16
C GLN A 264 28.34 2.46 -1.49
N SER A 265 27.06 2.72 -1.80
CA SER A 265 26.67 3.43 -3.02
C SER A 265 27.13 4.89 -3.05
N LYS A 266 27.14 5.59 -1.90
CA LYS A 266 27.68 6.95 -1.79
C LYS A 266 29.16 7.03 -2.17
N TYR A 267 29.95 6.02 -1.79
CA TYR A 267 31.38 5.98 -2.11
C TYR A 267 31.70 5.58 -3.55
N LYS A 268 30.77 4.94 -4.28
CA LYS A 268 30.96 4.58 -5.70
C LYS A 268 30.71 5.73 -6.67
N VAL A 269 29.98 6.77 -6.26
CA VAL A 269 29.69 7.96 -7.08
C VAL A 269 30.75 9.06 -6.93
N ALA A 270 31.66 8.90 -5.96
CA ALA A 270 32.68 9.90 -5.62
C ALA A 270 34.04 9.69 -6.33
N TRP A 271 34.09 8.89 -7.40
CA TRP A 271 35.27 8.63 -8.23
C TRP A 271 34.98 8.83 -9.71
#